data_AF-A0A377B9R6-F1
#
_entry.id   AF-A0A377B9R6-F1
#
_cell.length_a   1.000
_cell.length_b   1.000
_cell.length_c   1.000
_cell.angle_alpha   90.00
_cell.angle_beta   90.00
_cell.angle_gamma   90.00
#
_symmetry.space_group_name_H-M   'P 1'
#
loop_
_entity.id
_entity.type
_entity.pdbx_description
1 polymer ?
#
loop_
_entity_poly.entity_id
_entity_poly.type
_entity_poly.pdbx_seq_one_letter_code
_entity_poly.pdbx_strand_id
1 'polypeptide(L)'
;MQELSRIAECYVTAHPNAGLPNAFGEYDLDADTMAKQIREWAQAGFLNIVGGCCGTTPQHIAAMSRAVEGLAPRKLPEIPVACRLSGLEPLNIGEDSLFVNVGERTNVTGSAKFKRLIKEREIQRGVGCRASTGGKRRADYRYQHG
;
A
#
# COMPACT_ATOMS: atom_id res chain seq x y z
N MET A 1 10.21 2.15 3.27
CA MET A 1 10.32 0.81 3.90
C MET A 1 9.88 0.77 5.35
N GLN A 2 10.31 1.71 6.19
CA GLN A 2 9.92 1.80 7.60
C GLN A 2 8.40 1.64 7.87
N GLU A 3 7.54 2.24 7.05
CA GLU A 3 6.09 2.13 7.29
C GLU A 3 5.55 0.73 6.98
N LEU A 4 5.95 0.13 5.85
CA LEU A 4 5.59 -1.24 5.51
C LEU A 4 6.11 -2.24 6.56
N SER A 5 7.33 -2.05 7.05
CA SER A 5 7.90 -2.90 8.09
C SER A 5 7.19 -2.77 9.44
N ARG A 6 6.44 -1.69 9.68
CA ARG A 6 5.64 -1.52 10.89
C ARG A 6 4.31 -2.25 10.83
N ILE A 7 3.67 -2.28 9.65
CA ILE A 7 2.26 -2.72 9.49
C ILE A 7 2.10 -4.09 8.84
N ALA A 8 3.15 -4.64 8.23
CA ALA A 8 3.07 -5.95 7.60
C ALA A 8 3.15 -7.08 8.63
N GLU A 9 2.11 -7.90 8.72
CA GLU A 9 2.12 -9.15 9.51
C GLU A 9 3.01 -10.24 8.88
N CYS A 10 3.40 -10.05 7.62
CA CYS A 10 4.26 -10.95 6.87
C CYS A 10 5.70 -10.41 6.74
N TYR A 11 6.58 -11.25 6.18
CA TYR A 11 7.94 -10.87 5.86
C TYR A 11 7.98 -9.77 4.80
N VAL A 12 8.91 -8.83 4.95
CA VAL A 12 9.10 -7.72 4.02
C VAL A 12 10.32 -7.99 3.14
N THR A 13 10.13 -7.90 1.83
CA THR A 13 11.21 -8.03 0.84
C THR A 13 11.46 -6.69 0.16
N ALA A 14 12.73 -6.39 -0.14
CA ALA A 14 13.11 -5.21 -0.91
C ALA A 14 13.87 -5.61 -2.17
N HIS A 15 13.44 -5.09 -3.33
CA HIS A 15 14.10 -5.29 -4.62
C HIS A 15 14.30 -3.91 -5.27
N PRO A 16 15.27 -3.10 -4.82
CA PRO A 16 15.46 -1.77 -5.35
C PRO A 16 16.07 -1.83 -6.75
N ASN A 17 15.82 -0.78 -7.53
CA ASN A 17 16.59 -0.51 -8.74
C ASN A 17 17.99 0.03 -8.36
N ALA A 18 18.95 -0.03 -9.28
CA ALA A 18 20.23 0.66 -9.16
C ALA A 18 20.07 2.18 -9.38
N GLY A 19 19.28 2.82 -8.51
CA GLY A 19 18.92 4.24 -8.60
C GLY A 19 17.68 4.53 -9.43
N LEU A 20 17.40 5.82 -9.65
CA LEU A 20 16.40 6.26 -10.60
C LEU A 20 16.99 6.21 -12.03
N PRO A 21 16.17 5.94 -13.06
CA PRO A 21 16.65 5.99 -14.42
C PRO A 21 17.12 7.41 -14.77
N ASN A 22 18.27 7.51 -15.44
CA ASN A 22 18.78 8.77 -15.96
C ASN A 22 17.99 9.18 -17.24
N ALA A 23 18.35 10.31 -17.85
CA ALA A 23 17.68 10.81 -19.06
C ALA A 23 17.73 9.86 -20.26
N PHE A 24 18.67 8.90 -20.25
CA PHE A 24 18.81 7.84 -21.26
C PHE A 24 18.14 6.52 -20.85
N GLY A 25 17.50 6.47 -19.68
CA GLY A 25 16.85 5.28 -19.14
C GLY A 25 17.80 4.29 -18.46
N GLU A 26 19.07 4.66 -18.26
CA GLU A 26 20.09 3.82 -17.63
C GLU A 26 20.12 4.01 -16.11
N TYR A 27 20.76 3.08 -15.41
CA TYR A 27 20.81 3.03 -13.94
C TYR A 27 22.27 3.11 -13.48
N ASP A 28 22.61 4.22 -12.83
CA ASP A 28 24.00 4.59 -12.56
C ASP A 28 24.43 4.43 -11.09
N LEU A 29 23.51 4.01 -10.20
CA LEU A 29 23.86 3.82 -8.79
C LEU A 29 24.79 2.62 -8.64
N ASP A 30 25.96 2.84 -8.06
CA ASP A 30 26.94 1.77 -7.89
C ASP A 30 26.58 0.79 -6.76
N ALA A 31 27.20 -0.39 -6.82
CA ALA A 31 26.98 -1.49 -5.89
C ALA A 31 27.28 -1.14 -4.43
N ASP A 32 28.30 -0.35 -4.15
CA ASP A 32 28.72 -0.04 -2.77
C ASP A 32 27.77 0.98 -2.13
N THR A 33 27.33 1.98 -2.91
CA THR A 33 26.32 2.95 -2.45
C THR A 33 24.99 2.27 -2.17
N MET A 34 24.53 1.41 -3.07
CA MET A 34 23.30 0.64 -2.87
C MET A 34 23.41 -0.29 -1.64
N ALA A 35 24.56 -0.96 -1.47
CA ALA A 35 24.81 -1.85 -0.33
C ALA A 35 24.81 -1.11 1.03
N LYS A 36 25.33 0.12 1.10
CA LYS A 36 25.27 0.95 2.31
C LYS A 36 23.82 1.24 2.73
N GLN A 37 22.97 1.64 1.77
CA GLN A 37 21.55 1.92 2.04
C GLN A 37 20.80 0.65 2.51
N ILE A 38 21.07 -0.49 1.88
CA ILE A 38 20.50 -1.78 2.29
C ILE A 38 20.94 -2.17 3.70
N ARG A 39 22.22 -1.95 4.04
CA ARG A 39 22.72 -2.21 5.39
C ARG A 39 22.01 -1.37 6.44
N GLU A 40 21.76 -0.08 6.17
CA GLU A 40 21.00 0.79 7.07
C GLU A 40 19.59 0.24 7.31
N TRP A 41 18.89 -0.20 6.25
CA TRP A 41 17.56 -0.80 6.38
C TRP A 41 17.57 -2.14 7.14
N ALA A 42 18.59 -2.97 6.92
CA ALA A 42 18.75 -4.23 7.63
C ALA A 42 19.08 -4.02 9.11
N GLN A 43 19.96 -3.06 9.45
CA GLN A 43 20.29 -2.69 10.83
C GLN A 43 19.09 -2.11 11.58
N ALA A 44 18.24 -1.35 10.88
CA ALA A 44 16.98 -0.86 11.42
C ALA A 44 15.90 -1.95 11.55
N GLY A 45 16.18 -3.18 11.11
CA GLY A 45 15.25 -4.31 11.19
C GLY A 45 14.04 -4.17 10.28
N PHE A 46 14.19 -3.54 9.11
CA PHE A 46 13.07 -3.29 8.19
C PHE A 46 12.81 -4.42 7.20
N LEU A 47 13.77 -5.32 6.98
CA LEU A 47 13.76 -6.27 5.87
C LEU A 47 13.97 -7.70 6.36
N ASN A 48 13.44 -8.66 5.60
CA ASN A 48 13.70 -10.09 5.76
C ASN A 48 14.50 -10.65 4.59
N ILE A 49 14.26 -10.14 3.38
CA ILE A 49 14.94 -10.55 2.14
C ILE A 49 15.29 -9.28 1.36
N VAL A 50 16.47 -9.26 0.77
CA VAL A 50 16.88 -8.24 -0.20
C VAL A 50 17.28 -8.90 -1.52
N GLY A 51 16.85 -8.30 -2.62
CA GLY A 51 17.26 -8.65 -3.98
C GLY A 51 17.45 -7.38 -4.79
N GLY A 52 17.39 -7.50 -6.12
CA GLY A 52 17.51 -6.39 -7.04
C GLY A 52 16.41 -6.38 -8.10
N CYS A 53 16.19 -5.22 -8.72
CA CYS A 53 15.31 -5.03 -9.86
C CYS A 53 16.09 -4.41 -11.03
N CYS A 54 15.58 -3.36 -11.68
CA CYS A 54 16.21 -2.77 -12.86
C CYS A 54 17.59 -2.18 -12.56
N GLY A 55 18.54 -2.39 -13.46
CA GLY A 55 19.93 -1.92 -13.33
C GLY A 55 20.80 -2.71 -12.34
N THR A 56 20.21 -3.58 -11.52
CA THR A 56 20.99 -4.38 -10.57
C THR A 56 21.74 -5.50 -11.28
N THR A 57 23.00 -5.70 -10.90
CA THR A 57 23.90 -6.69 -11.49
C THR A 57 24.36 -7.69 -10.43
N PRO A 58 25.02 -8.81 -10.82
CA PRO A 58 25.62 -9.72 -9.83
C PRO A 58 26.57 -9.03 -8.84
N GLN A 59 27.27 -7.96 -9.26
CA GLN A 59 28.12 -7.16 -8.37
C GLN A 59 27.29 -6.47 -7.27
N HIS A 60 26.12 -5.92 -7.61
CA HIS A 60 25.19 -5.33 -6.64
C HIS A 60 24.70 -6.37 -5.64
N ILE A 61 24.25 -7.53 -6.14
CA ILE A 61 23.75 -8.62 -5.28
C ILE A 61 24.86 -9.08 -4.31
N ALA A 62 26.08 -9.26 -4.80
CA ALA A 62 27.21 -9.67 -3.96
C ALA A 62 27.57 -8.61 -2.90
N ALA A 63 27.54 -7.31 -3.26
CA ALA A 63 27.78 -6.23 -2.31
C ALA A 63 26.70 -6.15 -1.24
N MET A 64 25.42 -6.22 -1.63
CA MET A 64 24.29 -6.24 -0.69
C MET A 64 24.33 -7.47 0.23
N SER A 65 24.62 -8.65 -0.32
CA SER A 65 24.74 -9.89 0.46
C SER A 65 25.82 -9.79 1.54
N ARG A 66 27.01 -9.27 1.21
CA ARG A 66 28.08 -9.01 2.20
C ARG A 66 27.66 -7.95 3.23
N ALA A 67 26.94 -6.92 2.80
CA ALA A 67 26.58 -5.80 3.67
C ALA A 67 25.55 -6.18 4.75
N VAL A 68 24.71 -7.20 4.49
CA VAL A 68 23.72 -7.71 5.46
C VAL A 68 24.18 -8.95 6.22
N GLU A 69 25.37 -9.47 5.94
CA GLU A 69 25.91 -10.65 6.60
C GLU A 69 26.00 -10.45 8.12
N GLY A 70 25.53 -11.44 8.87
CA GLY A 70 25.49 -11.40 10.35
C GLY A 70 24.39 -10.53 10.96
N LEU A 71 23.58 -9.84 10.16
CA LEU A 71 22.43 -9.08 10.68
C LEU A 71 21.21 -10.00 10.84
N ALA A 72 20.49 -9.83 11.96
CA ALA A 72 19.24 -10.55 12.18
C ALA A 72 18.15 -10.00 11.24
N PRO A 73 17.30 -10.88 10.67
CA PRO A 73 16.16 -10.43 9.86
C PRO A 73 15.12 -9.71 10.74
N ARG A 74 14.30 -8.88 10.10
CA ARG A 74 13.15 -8.23 10.73
C ARG A 74 12.28 -9.23 11.50
N LYS A 75 11.95 -8.91 12.75
CA LYS A 75 10.93 -9.63 13.53
C LYS A 75 9.54 -9.21 13.07
N LEU A 76 8.62 -10.18 12.97
CA LEU A 76 7.23 -9.90 12.65
C LEU A 76 6.58 -9.18 13.84
N PRO A 77 5.86 -8.06 13.62
CA PRO A 77 5.14 -7.37 14.68
C PRO A 77 3.89 -8.18 15.08
N GLU A 78 3.53 -8.12 16.35
CA GLU A 78 2.19 -8.52 16.79
C GLU A 78 1.21 -7.38 16.46
N ILE A 79 0.26 -7.66 15.56
CA ILE A 79 -0.72 -6.68 15.13
C ILE A 79 -2.08 -7.08 15.69
N PRO A 80 -2.74 -6.23 16.51
CA PRO A 80 -4.06 -6.54 17.03
C PRO A 80 -5.06 -6.83 15.92
N VAL A 81 -5.93 -7.82 16.14
CA VAL A 81 -7.02 -8.12 15.20
C VAL A 81 -7.99 -6.95 15.21
N ALA A 82 -8.22 -6.35 14.06
CA ALA A 82 -9.12 -5.21 13.88
C ALA A 82 -9.71 -5.25 12.47
N CYS A 83 -10.87 -4.61 12.28
CA CYS A 83 -11.42 -4.45 10.93
C CYS A 83 -10.65 -3.33 10.23
N ARG A 84 -9.83 -3.70 9.23
CA ARG A 84 -9.01 -2.76 8.44
C ARG A 84 -9.53 -2.70 7.02
N LEU A 85 -9.85 -1.51 6.56
CA LEU A 85 -10.36 -1.23 5.22
C LEU A 85 -9.51 -0.14 4.57
N SER A 86 -9.58 -0.01 3.25
CA SER A 86 -8.77 0.98 2.52
C SER A 86 -9.54 1.61 1.36
N GLY A 87 -9.34 2.91 1.18
CA GLY A 87 -9.61 3.65 -0.06
C GLY A 87 -8.32 4.31 -0.54
N LEU A 88 -8.31 5.63 -0.64
CA LEU A 88 -7.07 6.41 -0.75
C LEU A 88 -6.32 6.49 0.60
N GLU A 89 -7.07 6.41 1.69
CA GLU A 89 -6.57 6.41 3.06
C GLU A 89 -6.99 5.12 3.76
N PRO A 90 -6.20 4.62 4.73
CA PRO A 90 -6.59 3.48 5.55
C PRO A 90 -7.69 3.87 6.55
N LEU A 91 -8.66 2.97 6.75
CA LEU A 91 -9.67 3.03 7.81
C LEU A 91 -9.50 1.83 8.74
N ASN A 92 -8.97 2.08 9.94
CA ASN A 92 -8.87 1.08 10.99
C ASN A 92 -10.03 1.24 11.96
N ILE A 93 -10.79 0.16 12.19
CA ILE A 93 -11.89 0.08 13.14
C ILE A 93 -11.51 -0.92 14.23
N GLY A 94 -11.22 -0.38 15.42
CA GLY A 94 -10.81 -1.11 16.62
C GLY A 94 -11.62 -0.68 17.85
N GLU A 95 -11.17 -1.07 19.03
CA GLU A 95 -11.89 -0.85 20.30
C GLU A 95 -12.16 0.64 20.60
N ASP A 96 -11.21 1.52 20.27
CA ASP A 96 -11.33 2.97 20.48
C ASP A 96 -12.14 3.69 19.39
N SER A 97 -12.70 2.94 18.41
CA SER A 97 -13.45 3.53 17.32
C SER A 97 -14.86 3.91 17.75
N LEU A 98 -15.24 5.16 17.49
CA LEU A 98 -16.65 5.58 17.51
C LEU A 98 -17.45 4.86 16.41
N PHE A 99 -18.78 5.00 16.48
CA PHE A 99 -19.70 4.47 15.47
C PHE A 99 -19.26 4.88 14.06
N VAL A 100 -19.08 3.89 13.19
CA VAL A 100 -18.60 4.10 11.81
C VAL A 100 -19.80 4.18 10.88
N ASN A 101 -20.08 5.39 10.40
CA ASN A 101 -21.11 5.62 9.40
C ASN A 101 -20.68 5.09 8.02
N VAL A 102 -21.48 4.17 7.47
CA VAL A 102 -21.35 3.66 6.10
C VAL A 102 -22.41 4.32 5.22
N GLY A 103 -21.99 5.03 4.17
CA GLY A 103 -22.89 5.74 3.27
C GLY A 103 -23.62 4.81 2.30
N GLU A 104 -24.95 4.76 2.37
CA GLU A 104 -25.80 3.87 1.56
C GLU A 104 -26.36 4.48 0.26
N ARG A 105 -26.18 5.80 0.03
CA ARG A 105 -26.84 6.53 -1.07
C ARG A 105 -26.44 6.06 -2.48
N THR A 106 -25.39 5.27 -2.58
CA THR A 106 -24.91 4.60 -3.80
C THR A 106 -25.51 3.19 -3.95
N ASN A 107 -26.81 3.08 -3.68
CA ASN A 107 -27.60 1.86 -3.80
C ASN A 107 -28.79 2.08 -4.75
N VAL A 108 -28.89 1.28 -5.81
CA VAL A 108 -29.97 1.40 -6.82
C VAL A 108 -31.37 1.10 -6.26
N THR A 109 -31.50 0.36 -5.16
CA THR A 109 -32.80 0.09 -4.53
C THR A 109 -33.22 1.23 -3.59
N GLY A 110 -32.26 1.86 -2.92
CA GLY A 110 -32.51 2.91 -1.90
C GLY A 110 -32.37 4.35 -2.39
N SER A 111 -31.84 4.59 -3.60
CA SER A 111 -31.60 5.94 -4.12
C SER A 111 -32.13 6.09 -5.55
N ALA A 112 -33.29 6.74 -5.68
CA ALA A 112 -33.91 7.02 -6.98
C ALA A 112 -32.97 7.82 -7.90
N LYS A 113 -32.24 8.78 -7.34
CA LYS A 113 -31.23 9.56 -8.06
C LYS A 113 -30.09 8.67 -8.58
N PHE A 114 -29.56 7.79 -7.74
CA PHE A 114 -28.48 6.89 -8.15
C PHE A 114 -28.95 5.87 -9.19
N LYS A 115 -30.13 5.25 -8.99
CA LYS A 115 -30.76 4.35 -9.96
C LYS A 115 -30.90 4.98 -11.34
N ARG A 116 -31.37 6.23 -11.41
CA ARG A 116 -31.51 6.97 -12.67
C ARG A 116 -30.16 7.18 -13.35
N LEU A 117 -29.17 7.70 -12.61
CA LEU A 117 -27.83 7.96 -13.13
C LEU A 117 -27.14 6.70 -13.66
N ILE A 118 -27.32 5.56 -12.98
CA ILE A 118 -26.76 4.29 -13.46
C ILE A 118 -27.48 3.79 -14.73
N LYS A 119 -28.81 3.88 -14.80
CA LYS A 119 -29.57 3.51 -16.01
C LYS A 119 -29.20 4.37 -17.22
N GLU A 120 -28.97 5.66 -17.00
CA GLU A 120 -28.56 6.63 -18.03
C GLU A 120 -27.06 6.53 -18.38
N ARG A 121 -26.31 5.59 -17.79
CA ARG A 121 -24.85 5.41 -17.94
C ARG A 121 -24.03 6.65 -17.55
N GLU A 122 -24.59 7.52 -16.72
CA GLU A 122 -23.97 8.72 -16.15
C GLU A 122 -23.10 8.37 -14.93
N ILE A 123 -22.11 7.50 -15.13
CA ILE A 123 -21.31 6.90 -14.04
C ILE A 123 -20.54 7.94 -13.23
N GLN A 124 -19.94 8.93 -13.88
CA GLN A 124 -19.20 10.00 -13.19
C GLN A 124 -20.09 10.81 -12.24
N ARG A 125 -21.33 11.13 -12.67
CA ARG A 125 -22.30 11.81 -11.82
C ARG A 125 -22.83 10.89 -10.72
N GLY A 126 -22.98 9.59 -11.00
CA GLY A 126 -23.34 8.58 -10.01
C GLY A 126 -22.32 8.47 -8.88
N VAL A 127 -21.03 8.53 -9.21
CA VAL A 127 -19.91 8.61 -8.25
C VAL A 127 -20.03 9.83 -7.33
N GLY A 128 -20.50 10.97 -7.86
CA GLY A 128 -20.74 12.19 -7.08
C GLY A 128 -21.82 12.06 -6.00
N CYS A 129 -22.69 11.04 -6.08
CA CYS A 129 -23.68 10.77 -5.03
C CYS A 129 -23.06 10.24 -3.73
N ARG A 130 -21.74 9.91 -3.72
CA ARG A 130 -20.93 9.70 -2.51
C ARG A 130 -20.85 10.93 -1.61
N ALA A 131 -20.76 12.11 -2.22
CA ALA A 131 -20.21 13.32 -1.59
C ALA A 131 -21.21 14.14 -0.77
N SER A 132 -22.49 13.77 -0.72
CA SER A 132 -23.46 14.50 0.10
C SER A 132 -23.43 13.99 1.56
N THR A 133 -22.98 14.89 2.43
CA THR A 133 -23.18 14.98 3.90
C THR A 133 -22.43 14.00 4.82
N GLY A 134 -21.52 14.58 5.63
CA GLY A 134 -21.35 14.33 7.07
C GLY A 134 -20.67 13.03 7.51
N GLY A 135 -19.41 13.11 7.97
CA GLY A 135 -18.78 12.12 8.86
C GLY A 135 -18.68 10.66 8.37
N LYS A 136 -18.97 10.38 7.10
CA LYS A 136 -18.90 9.02 6.52
C LYS A 136 -17.46 8.63 6.28
N ARG A 137 -17.08 7.44 6.75
CA ARG A 137 -15.73 6.87 6.54
C ARG A 137 -15.70 5.72 5.52
N ARG A 138 -16.86 5.24 5.06
CA ARG A 138 -17.02 4.18 4.05
C ARG A 138 -18.29 4.40 3.22
N ALA A 139 -18.36 3.85 2.01
CA ALA A 139 -19.58 3.79 1.17
C ALA A 139 -19.95 2.34 0.82
N ASP A 140 -21.25 2.03 0.80
CA ASP A 140 -21.80 0.77 0.26
C ASP A 140 -22.22 0.95 -1.20
N TYR A 141 -21.85 -0.01 -2.05
CA TYR A 141 -22.18 -0.03 -3.48
C TYR A 141 -23.01 -1.25 -3.80
N ARG A 142 -24.23 -1.02 -4.28
CA ARG A 142 -25.09 -2.11 -4.75
C ARG A 142 -25.59 -1.84 -6.16
N TYR A 143 -25.27 -2.78 -7.03
CA TYR A 143 -25.77 -2.87 -8.38
C TYR A 143 -26.39 -4.26 -8.58
N GLN A 144 -27.67 -4.32 -8.94
CA GLN A 144 -28.32 -5.56 -9.36
C GLN A 144 -28.45 -5.52 -10.88
N HIS A 145 -27.96 -6.56 -11.55
CA HIS A 145 -28.33 -6.82 -12.94
C HIS A 145 -29.81 -7.23 -12.92
N GLY A 146 -30.65 -6.41 -13.55
CA GLY A 146 -32.02 -6.79 -13.93
C GLY A 146 -32.02 -7.24 -15.36
#